data_AF-A0A2X3IUX7-F1
#
_entry.id   AF-A0A2X3IUX7-F1
#
_cell.length_a   1.000
_cell.length_b   1.000
_cell.length_c   1.000
_cell.angle_alpha   90.00
_cell.angle_beta   90.00
_cell.angle_gamma   90.00
#
_symmetry.space_group_name_H-M   'P 1'
#
loop_
_entity.id
_entity.type
_entity.pdbx_description
1 polymer ?
#
loop_
_entity_poly.entity_id
_entity_poly.type
_entity_poly.pdbx_seq_one_letter_code
_entity_poly.pdbx_strand_id
1 'polypeptide(L)' 'MSQTVHFQGNPVSVQGTIPQAGAKAQPFTLVAKDLSDVALSQ' A
#
# COMPACT_ATOMS: atom_id res chain seq x y z
N MET A 1 -8.06 -12.61 -4.93
CA MET A 1 -7.83 -13.05 -3.53
C MET A 1 -8.66 -12.16 -2.64
N SER A 2 -9.36 -12.73 -1.66
CA SER A 2 -10.07 -11.95 -0.63
C SER A 2 -9.03 -11.29 0.29
N GLN A 3 -8.99 -9.97 0.33
CA GLN A 3 -8.06 -9.21 1.15
C GLN A 3 -8.69 -8.93 2.53
N THR A 4 -9.03 -9.97 3.28
CA THR A 4 -9.57 -9.81 4.65
C THR A 4 -8.45 -9.99 5.66
N VAL A 5 -8.24 -8.99 6.51
CA VAL A 5 -7.31 -9.06 7.66
C VAL A 5 -8.11 -9.02 8.95
N HIS A 6 -7.51 -9.44 10.07
CA HIS A 6 -8.18 -9.39 11.36
C HIS A 6 -7.58 -8.26 12.21
N PHE A 7 -8.44 -7.36 12.70
CA PHE A 7 -8.08 -6.31 13.66
C PHE A 7 -8.74 -6.63 15.01
N GLN A 8 -7.91 -6.99 16.01
CA GLN A 8 -8.39 -7.45 17.32
C GLN A 8 -9.38 -8.63 17.20
N GLY A 9 -9.11 -9.56 16.28
CA GLY A 9 -9.97 -10.71 15.99
C GLY A 9 -11.13 -10.43 15.03
N ASN A 10 -11.52 -9.18 14.81
CA ASN A 10 -12.61 -8.81 13.91
C ASN A 10 -12.14 -8.78 12.45
N PRO A 11 -12.88 -9.40 11.50
CA PRO A 11 -12.53 -9.35 10.08
C PRO A 11 -12.74 -7.95 9.50
N VAL A 12 -11.74 -7.45 8.77
CA VAL A 12 -11.71 -6.14 8.12
C VAL A 12 -11.31 -6.33 6.65
N SER A 13 -12.13 -5.77 5.75
CA SER A 13 -11.83 -5.77 4.31
C SER A 13 -10.79 -4.71 3.97
N VAL A 14 -9.72 -5.11 3.29
CA VAL A 14 -8.66 -4.23 2.80
C VAL A 14 -9.01 -3.77 1.38
N GLN A 15 -8.93 -2.46 1.17
CA GLN A 15 -9.20 -1.86 -0.12
C GLN A 15 -8.01 -1.99 -1.08
N GLY A 16 -8.32 -2.13 -2.36
CA GLY A 16 -7.33 -2.25 -3.42
C GLY A 16 -6.65 -3.62 -3.48
N THR A 17 -5.55 -3.68 -4.21
CA THR A 17 -4.82 -4.93 -4.50
C THR A 17 -3.39 -4.81 -4.02
N ILE A 18 -2.93 -5.78 -3.23
CA ILE A 18 -1.52 -5.85 -2.82
C ILE A 18 -0.71 -6.41 -4.01
N PRO A 19 0.35 -5.72 -4.47
CA PRO A 19 1.21 -6.21 -5.55
C PRO A 19 1.83 -7.57 -5.20
N GLN A 20 1.89 -8.47 -6.18
CA GLN A 20 2.54 -9.77 -6.03
C GLN A 20 3.97 -9.75 -6.59
N ALA A 21 4.76 -10.76 -6.23
CA ALA A 21 6.10 -10.93 -6.77
C ALA A 21 6.10 -10.92 -8.31
N GLY A 22 7.04 -10.19 -8.90
CA GLY A 22 7.13 -10.01 -10.36
C GLY A 22 6.28 -8.86 -10.91
N ALA A 23 5.33 -8.31 -10.15
CA ALA A 23 4.61 -7.11 -10.56
C ALA A 23 5.47 -5.86 -10.39
N LYS A 24 5.45 -4.96 -11.38
CA LYS A 24 6.11 -3.65 -11.28
C LYS A 24 5.30 -2.74 -10.34
N ALA A 25 5.96 -2.22 -9.31
CA ALA A 25 5.34 -1.28 -8.37
C ALA A 25 4.87 -0.02 -9.09
N GLN A 26 3.67 0.45 -8.74
CA GLN A 26 3.13 1.70 -9.26
C GLN A 26 3.86 2.89 -8.61
N PRO A 27 4.14 3.97 -9.36
CA PRO A 27 4.75 5.16 -8.80
C PRO A 27 3.79 5.85 -7.80
N PHE A 28 4.34 6.48 -6.79
CA PHE A 28 3.59 7.30 -5.84
C PHE A 28 4.48 8.40 -5.26
N THR A 29 3.86 9.45 -4.73
CA THR A 29 4.52 10.53 -3.99
C THR A 29 3.94 10.59 -2.59
N LEU A 30 4.81 10.64 -1.58
CA LEU A 30 4.44 10.81 -0.17
C LEU A 30 5.14 12.04 0.39
N VAL A 31 4.61 12.55 1.50
CA VAL A 31 5.21 13.67 2.23
C VAL A 31 6.16 13.13 3.31
N ALA A 32 7.41 13.56 3.28
CA ALA A 32 8.42 13.19 4.26
C ALA A 32 8.28 13.97 5.57
N LYS A 33 9.09 13.60 6.58
CA LYS A 33 9.05 14.22 7.92
C LYS A 33 9.29 15.74 7.91
N ASP A 34 10.06 16.22 6.93
CA ASP A 34 10.43 17.60 6.73
C ASP A 34 9.44 18.33 5.80
N LEU A 35 8.31 17.69 5.52
CA LEU A 35 7.24 18.16 4.65
C LEU A 35 7.61 18.25 3.17
N SER A 36 8.75 17.67 2.77
CA SER A 36 9.13 17.56 1.36
C SER A 36 8.37 16.42 0.66
N ASP A 37 8.12 16.59 -0.64
CA ASP A 37 7.57 15.52 -1.48
C ASP A 37 8.66 14.53 -1.87
N VAL A 38 8.42 13.24 -1.64
CA VAL A 38 9.32 12.15 -1.99
C VAL A 38 8.57 11.16 -2.89
N ALA A 39 9.09 10.99 -4.10
CA ALA A 39 8.51 10.09 -5.09
C ALA A 39 9.28 8.78 -5.20
N LEU A 40 8.54 7.66 -5.33
CA LEU A 40 9.05 6.44 -5.94
C LEU A 40 8.82 6.54 -7.45
N SER A 41 9.84 6.98 -8.19
CA SER A 41 9.86 7.01 -9.66
C SER A 41 10.50 5.73 -10.23
N GLN A 42 9.93 5.20 -11.31
CA GLN A 42 10.40 3.97 -11.99
C GLN A 42 11.65 4.19 -12.84
#